data_AF-A0A3D5JTI4-F1
#
_entry.id   AF-A0A3D5JTI4-F1
#
_cell.length_a   1.000
_cell.length_b   1.000
_cell.length_c   1.000
_cell.angle_alpha   90.00
_cell.angle_beta   90.00
_cell.angle_gamma   90.00
#
_symmetry.space_group_name_H-M   'P 1'
#
loop_
_entity.id
_entity.type
_entity.pdbx_description
1 polymer ?
#
loop_
_entity_poly.entity_id
_entity_poly.type
_entity_poly.pdbx_seq_one_letter_code
_entity_poly.pdbx_strand_id
1 'polypeptide(L)'
;PGGYQLDNALWGGMGMTASPTMVQARERVARRCGGFVSSDGLGRQLILAQRLQAAKAGNLAAEASLFAEGEPLQNTPAYRRGLVERVMDSRDPEAYMALSTGMGQRASGDRALDGLVAGDQFSELAWRLAACELGMACGPDSVLMNNFCANGGICSQDGGQDFATFVYDAAVSRQGAGKMKTLVEKLVKQRNGR
;
A
#
# COMPACT_ATOMS: atom_id res chain seq x y z
N PRO A 1 10.36 15.62 -4.46
CA PRO A 1 10.00 16.18 -5.79
C PRO A 1 11.20 16.49 -6.70
N GLY A 2 12.24 17.16 -6.19
CA GLY A 2 13.45 17.47 -6.97
C GLY A 2 14.15 16.24 -7.56
N GLY A 3 14.13 15.11 -6.86
CA GLY A 3 14.65 13.84 -7.38
C GLY A 3 14.01 13.39 -8.70
N TYR A 4 12.68 13.51 -8.84
CA TYR A 4 12.01 13.16 -10.10
C TYR A 4 12.39 14.06 -11.27
N GLN A 5 12.65 15.34 -11.02
CA GLN A 5 13.09 16.26 -12.08
C GLN A 5 14.49 15.88 -12.57
N LEU A 6 15.39 15.53 -11.65
CA LEU A 6 16.72 15.01 -11.97
C LEU A 6 16.64 13.69 -12.73
N ASP A 7 15.83 12.73 -12.27
CA ASP A 7 15.65 11.43 -12.91
C ASP A 7 15.07 11.57 -14.32
N ASN A 8 14.04 12.41 -14.49
CA ASN A 8 13.42 12.64 -15.80
C ASN A 8 14.40 13.29 -16.79
N ALA A 9 15.22 14.25 -16.33
CA ALA A 9 16.25 14.88 -17.15
C ALA A 9 17.37 13.90 -17.54
N LEU A 10 17.79 13.03 -16.60
CA LEU A 10 18.75 11.96 -16.85
C LEU A 10 18.26 10.97 -17.91
N TRP A 11 17.00 10.55 -17.81
CA TRP A 11 16.41 9.63 -18.80
C TRP A 11 16.35 10.27 -20.18
N GLY A 12 15.88 11.52 -20.27
CA GLY A 12 15.90 12.30 -21.51
C GLY A 12 17.30 12.43 -22.11
N GLY A 13 18.34 12.63 -21.27
CA GLY A 13 19.74 12.70 -21.68
C GLY A 13 20.34 11.37 -22.15
N MET A 14 19.82 10.23 -21.67
CA MET A 14 20.23 8.89 -22.10
C MET A 14 19.49 8.39 -23.36
N GLY A 15 18.67 9.23 -23.99
CA GLY A 15 17.81 8.83 -25.12
C GLY A 15 16.70 7.84 -24.73
N MET A 16 16.48 7.65 -23.43
CA MET A 16 15.40 6.84 -22.88
C MET A 16 14.21 7.75 -22.56
N THR A 17 13.11 7.62 -23.28
CA THR A 17 11.89 8.30 -22.88
C THR A 17 11.27 7.57 -21.69
N ALA A 18 11.25 8.23 -20.53
CA ALA A 18 10.24 7.96 -19.51
C ALA A 18 8.89 7.79 -20.21
N SER A 19 8.11 6.75 -19.90
CA SER A 19 6.74 6.70 -20.41
C SER A 19 6.05 8.04 -20.06
N PRO A 20 5.40 8.73 -21.01
CA PRO A 20 4.71 10.00 -20.74
C PRO A 20 3.76 9.90 -19.54
N THR A 21 3.15 8.73 -19.32
CA THR A 21 2.31 8.43 -18.16
C THR A 21 3.06 8.49 -16.82
N MET A 22 4.31 8.04 -16.79
CA MET A 22 5.16 8.07 -15.60
C MET A 22 5.59 9.50 -15.24
N VAL A 23 5.95 10.30 -16.26
CA VAL A 23 6.29 11.73 -16.07
C VAL A 23 5.10 12.47 -15.47
N GLN A 24 3.90 12.31 -16.04
CA GLN A 24 2.67 12.93 -15.53
C GLN A 24 2.35 12.48 -14.09
N ALA A 25 2.58 11.20 -13.76
CA ALA A 25 2.38 10.70 -12.40
C ALA A 25 3.34 11.36 -11.39
N ARG A 26 4.61 11.51 -11.76
CA ARG A 26 5.63 12.20 -10.96
C ARG A 26 5.34 13.69 -10.81
N GLU A 27 4.82 14.35 -11.85
CA GLU A 27 4.37 15.74 -11.79
C GLU A 27 3.18 15.94 -10.85
N ARG A 28 2.22 14.98 -10.81
CA ARG A 28 1.14 15.01 -9.82
C ARG A 28 1.68 14.93 -8.39
N VAL A 29 2.67 14.08 -8.13
CA VAL A 29 3.36 14.05 -6.82
C VAL A 29 4.04 15.40 -6.55
N ALA A 30 4.76 15.94 -7.52
CA ALA A 30 5.48 17.21 -7.38
C ALA A 30 4.53 18.37 -7.04
N ARG A 31 3.39 18.48 -7.72
CA ARG A 31 2.36 19.50 -7.42
C ARG A 31 1.80 19.35 -6.01
N ARG A 32 1.45 18.13 -5.59
CA ARG A 32 0.89 17.88 -4.26
C ARG A 32 1.89 18.15 -3.14
N CYS A 33 3.17 17.88 -3.39
CA CYS A 33 4.25 18.08 -2.43
C CYS A 33 4.96 19.43 -2.59
N GLY A 34 4.48 20.32 -3.46
CA GLY A 34 5.15 21.59 -3.77
C GLY A 34 5.22 22.58 -2.62
N GLY A 35 4.36 22.39 -1.60
CA GLY A 35 4.40 23.18 -0.36
C GLY A 35 5.50 22.77 0.62
N PHE A 36 6.21 21.67 0.37
CA PHE A 36 7.29 21.22 1.23
C PHE A 36 8.66 21.63 0.69
N VAL A 37 9.50 22.14 1.58
CA VAL A 37 10.87 22.61 1.31
C VAL A 37 11.90 21.74 2.04
N SER A 38 13.18 21.86 1.68
CA SER A 38 14.25 21.07 2.29
C SER A 38 14.38 21.30 3.80
N SER A 39 14.09 22.52 4.28
CA SER A 39 14.13 22.87 5.70
C SER A 39 13.04 22.21 6.53
N ASP A 40 12.00 21.65 5.91
CA ASP A 40 10.96 20.90 6.63
C ASP A 40 11.48 19.57 7.18
N GLY A 41 12.68 19.14 6.75
CA GLY A 41 13.31 17.93 7.26
C GLY A 41 12.51 16.66 6.94
N LEU A 42 11.70 16.68 5.89
CA LEU A 42 10.93 15.52 5.44
C LEU A 42 11.88 14.36 5.10
N GLY A 43 11.92 13.36 5.97
CA GLY A 43 12.75 12.18 5.81
C GLY A 43 12.21 11.02 6.64
N ARG A 44 12.82 9.83 6.46
CA ARG A 44 12.39 8.59 7.13
C ARG A 44 12.25 8.76 8.64
N GLN A 45 13.18 9.47 9.29
CA GLN A 45 13.16 9.69 10.74
C GLN A 45 11.94 10.48 11.19
N LEU A 46 11.63 11.59 10.52
CA LEU A 46 10.44 12.38 10.83
C LEU A 46 9.15 11.58 10.57
N ILE A 47 9.09 10.84 9.47
CA ILE A 47 7.94 9.97 9.15
C ILE A 47 7.71 8.93 10.25
N LEU A 48 8.77 8.24 10.69
CA LEU A 48 8.70 7.26 11.77
C LEU A 48 8.29 7.91 13.09
N ALA A 49 8.85 9.06 13.44
CA ALA A 49 8.48 9.81 14.64
C ALA A 49 6.99 10.17 14.65
N GLN A 50 6.46 10.69 13.53
CA GLN A 50 5.06 11.10 13.46
C GLN A 50 4.11 9.91 13.48
N ARG A 51 4.47 8.80 12.83
CA ARG A 51 3.71 7.56 12.92
C ARG A 51 3.72 6.99 14.33
N LEU A 52 4.87 7.00 15.02
CA LEU A 52 4.97 6.54 16.41
C LEU A 52 4.10 7.38 17.34
N GLN A 53 4.12 8.71 17.17
CA GLN A 53 3.26 9.60 17.94
C GLN A 53 1.77 9.33 17.67
N ALA A 54 1.37 9.19 16.41
CA ALA A 54 -0.01 8.90 16.03
C ALA A 54 -0.48 7.53 16.53
N ALA A 55 0.36 6.50 16.41
CA ALA A 55 0.06 5.15 16.90
C ALA A 55 -0.13 5.13 18.43
N LYS A 56 0.74 5.83 19.17
CA LYS A 56 0.60 6.00 20.63
C LYS A 56 -0.67 6.78 21.02
N ALA A 57 -1.16 7.64 20.12
CA ALA A 57 -2.43 8.36 20.27
C ALA A 57 -3.66 7.54 19.82
N GLY A 58 -3.49 6.26 19.44
CA GLY A 58 -4.58 5.37 19.06
C GLY A 58 -4.93 5.35 17.57
N ASN A 59 -4.10 5.95 16.70
CA ASN A 59 -4.30 5.87 15.26
C ASN A 59 -3.91 4.47 14.74
N LEU A 60 -4.91 3.67 14.37
CA LEU A 60 -4.73 2.28 13.95
C LEU A 60 -3.93 2.15 12.64
N ALA A 61 -4.17 3.04 11.67
CA ALA A 61 -3.42 3.05 10.41
C ALA A 61 -1.93 3.37 10.61
N ALA A 62 -1.60 4.22 11.58
CA ALA A 62 -0.21 4.51 11.95
C ALA A 62 0.45 3.30 12.63
N GLU A 63 -0.26 2.62 13.55
CA GLU A 63 0.21 1.39 14.18
C GLU A 63 0.44 0.26 13.15
N ALA A 64 -0.50 0.10 12.21
CA ALA A 64 -0.39 -0.83 11.09
C ALA A 64 0.78 -0.51 10.16
N SER A 65 0.99 0.78 9.83
CA SER A 65 2.12 1.22 9.01
C SER A 65 3.46 0.88 9.66
N LEU A 66 3.59 1.14 10.97
CA LEU A 66 4.79 0.82 11.74
C LEU A 66 5.09 -0.68 11.71
N PHE A 67 4.08 -1.51 11.96
CA PHE A 67 4.21 -2.96 11.85
C PHE A 67 4.64 -3.39 10.44
N ALA A 68 4.00 -2.86 9.40
CA ALA A 68 4.31 -3.19 8.01
C ALA A 68 5.72 -2.74 7.57
N GLU A 69 6.29 -1.75 8.25
CA GLU A 69 7.67 -1.26 8.04
C GLU A 69 8.73 -1.97 8.89
N GLY A 70 8.32 -2.93 9.72
CA GLY A 70 9.21 -3.69 10.61
C GLY A 70 9.52 -3.00 11.94
N GLU A 71 8.75 -1.98 12.31
CA GLU A 71 8.93 -1.17 13.51
C GLU A 71 7.70 -1.25 14.45
N PRO A 72 7.18 -2.45 14.79
CA PRO A 72 5.97 -2.57 15.60
C PRO A 72 6.14 -1.97 17.00
N LEU A 73 5.04 -1.51 17.61
CA LEU A 73 5.07 -1.01 18.99
C LEU A 73 5.51 -2.09 19.98
N GLN A 74 5.23 -3.36 19.69
CA GLN A 74 5.68 -4.50 20.47
C GLN A 74 6.12 -5.66 19.57
N ASN A 75 7.20 -6.33 19.97
CA ASN A 75 7.77 -7.46 19.25
C ASN A 75 7.25 -8.82 19.76
N THR A 76 5.96 -8.91 20.10
CA THR A 76 5.36 -10.16 20.60
C THR A 76 4.44 -10.80 19.55
N PRO A 77 4.36 -12.15 19.48
CA PRO A 77 3.40 -12.83 18.60
C PRO A 77 1.95 -12.42 18.86
N ALA A 78 1.57 -12.25 20.14
CA ALA A 78 0.23 -11.84 20.53
C ALA A 78 -0.11 -10.43 20.02
N TYR A 79 0.84 -9.49 20.11
CA TYR A 79 0.66 -8.14 19.56
C TYR A 79 0.45 -8.18 18.04
N ARG A 80 1.30 -8.90 17.30
CA ARG A 80 1.21 -8.97 15.83
C ARG A 80 -0.13 -9.51 15.39
N ARG A 81 -0.56 -10.64 15.96
CA ARG A 81 -1.87 -11.23 15.67
C ARG A 81 -3.01 -10.29 16.02
N GLY A 82 -2.99 -9.74 17.24
CA GLY A 82 -4.02 -8.83 17.71
C GLY A 82 -4.11 -7.55 16.89
N LEU A 83 -2.99 -7.03 16.36
CA LEU A 83 -3.01 -5.86 15.47
C LEU A 83 -3.73 -6.18 14.16
N VAL A 84 -3.40 -7.31 13.51
CA VAL A 84 -4.06 -7.71 12.26
C VAL A 84 -5.56 -7.92 12.48
N GLU A 85 -5.94 -8.60 13.57
CA GLU A 85 -7.35 -8.80 13.92
C GLU A 85 -8.07 -7.48 14.18
N ARG A 86 -7.47 -6.54 14.92
CA ARG A 86 -8.04 -5.19 15.11
C ARG A 86 -8.21 -4.42 13.80
N VAL A 87 -7.25 -4.53 12.87
CA VAL A 87 -7.39 -3.92 11.54
C VAL A 87 -8.61 -4.53 10.83
N MET A 88 -8.72 -5.86 10.80
CA MET A 88 -9.88 -6.53 10.19
C MET A 88 -11.21 -6.10 10.81
N ASP A 89 -11.28 -6.07 12.14
CA ASP A 89 -12.49 -5.73 12.89
C ASP A 89 -12.88 -4.25 12.70
N SER A 90 -11.90 -3.36 12.55
CA SER A 90 -12.15 -1.92 12.37
C SER A 90 -12.85 -1.58 11.05
N ARG A 91 -12.63 -2.39 10.00
CA ARG A 91 -13.03 -2.10 8.62
C ARG A 91 -12.55 -0.73 8.09
N ASP A 92 -11.53 -0.16 8.72
CA ASP A 92 -10.92 1.10 8.31
C ASP A 92 -10.09 0.87 7.03
N PRO A 93 -10.49 1.43 5.88
CA PRO A 93 -9.79 1.24 4.62
C PRO A 93 -8.34 1.75 4.66
N GLU A 94 -8.07 2.83 5.39
CA GLU A 94 -6.71 3.35 5.60
C GLU A 94 -5.86 2.38 6.41
N ALA A 95 -6.41 1.74 7.44
CA ALA A 95 -5.69 0.74 8.23
C ALA A 95 -5.38 -0.53 7.43
N TYR A 96 -6.32 -1.00 6.60
CA TYR A 96 -6.10 -2.12 5.68
C TYR A 96 -4.96 -1.82 4.69
N MET A 97 -4.98 -0.63 4.08
CA MET A 97 -3.96 -0.19 3.14
C MET A 97 -2.58 -0.08 3.82
N ALA A 98 -2.53 0.54 4.99
CA ALA A 98 -1.30 0.69 5.78
C ALA A 98 -0.67 -0.65 6.18
N LEU A 99 -1.49 -1.64 6.49
CA LEU A 99 -1.04 -2.98 6.86
C LEU A 99 -0.52 -3.80 5.66
N SER A 100 -1.02 -3.52 4.45
CA SER A 100 -0.90 -4.41 3.29
C SER A 100 0.52 -4.91 2.97
N THR A 101 1.53 -4.04 3.00
CA THR A 101 2.93 -4.40 2.68
C THR A 101 3.59 -5.31 3.72
N GLY A 102 3.04 -5.36 4.93
CA GLY A 102 3.45 -6.28 5.99
C GLY A 102 2.89 -7.68 5.79
N MET A 103 1.76 -7.81 5.09
CA MET A 103 1.00 -9.06 4.97
C MET A 103 1.41 -9.91 3.77
N GLY A 104 2.19 -9.38 2.84
CA GLY A 104 2.74 -10.12 1.70
C GLY A 104 3.81 -11.14 2.10
N GLN A 105 4.80 -11.33 1.23
CA GLN A 105 5.88 -12.30 1.44
C GLN A 105 6.68 -12.10 2.75
N ARG A 106 6.74 -10.87 3.29
CA ARG A 106 7.43 -10.59 4.56
C ARG A 106 6.82 -11.32 5.76
N ALA A 107 5.53 -11.62 5.72
CA ALA A 107 4.84 -12.38 6.76
C ALA A 107 5.02 -13.91 6.62
N SER A 108 5.70 -14.38 5.58
CA SER A 108 5.89 -15.81 5.35
C SER A 108 6.69 -16.44 6.51
N GLY A 109 6.14 -17.51 7.09
CA GLY A 109 6.73 -18.21 8.23
C GLY A 109 6.44 -17.58 9.60
N ASP A 110 5.74 -16.45 9.68
CA ASP A 110 5.31 -15.90 10.97
C ASP A 110 4.09 -16.68 11.50
N ARG A 111 4.37 -17.62 12.40
CA ARG A 111 3.34 -18.46 13.06
C ARG A 111 2.26 -17.63 13.78
N ALA A 112 2.57 -16.40 14.17
CA ALA A 112 1.58 -15.51 14.77
C ALA A 112 0.42 -15.19 13.81
N LEU A 113 0.64 -15.30 12.51
CA LEU A 113 -0.30 -14.95 11.45
C LEU A 113 -0.92 -16.18 10.77
N ASP A 114 -0.65 -17.39 11.27
CA ASP A 114 -1.21 -18.63 10.73
C ASP A 114 -2.74 -18.56 10.67
N GLY A 115 -3.30 -18.91 9.51
CA GLY A 115 -4.74 -18.87 9.24
C GLY A 115 -5.30 -17.50 8.83
N LEU A 116 -4.51 -16.43 8.89
CA LEU A 116 -4.87 -15.12 8.35
C LEU A 116 -4.46 -15.01 6.88
N VAL A 117 -4.93 -13.96 6.20
CA VAL A 117 -4.47 -13.64 4.83
C VAL A 117 -3.09 -13.00 4.94
N ALA A 118 -2.05 -13.83 5.04
CA ALA A 118 -0.69 -13.43 5.32
C ALA A 118 0.33 -14.36 4.64
N GLY A 119 1.50 -13.85 4.29
CA GLY A 119 2.66 -14.67 3.89
C GLY A 119 2.59 -15.26 2.48
N ASP A 120 1.47 -15.08 1.77
CA ASP A 120 1.30 -15.55 0.39
C ASP A 120 1.59 -14.44 -0.64
N GLN A 121 1.98 -14.83 -1.86
CA GLN A 121 2.29 -13.89 -2.96
C GLN A 121 1.14 -12.95 -3.30
N PHE A 122 -0.10 -13.36 -3.01
CA PHE A 122 -1.30 -12.55 -3.24
C PHE A 122 -1.78 -11.79 -2.00
N SER A 123 -1.24 -12.05 -0.81
CA SER A 123 -1.80 -11.50 0.43
C SER A 123 -1.76 -9.98 0.45
N GLU A 124 -0.62 -9.37 0.12
CA GLU A 124 -0.49 -7.90 0.07
C GLU A 124 -1.50 -7.27 -0.90
N LEU A 125 -1.64 -7.82 -2.10
CA LEU A 125 -2.61 -7.34 -3.08
C LEU A 125 -4.05 -7.54 -2.61
N ALA A 126 -4.35 -8.66 -1.95
CA ALA A 126 -5.67 -8.93 -1.38
C ALA A 126 -6.04 -7.88 -0.32
N TRP A 127 -5.11 -7.48 0.55
CA TRP A 127 -5.32 -6.41 1.53
C TRP A 127 -5.58 -5.05 0.88
N ARG A 128 -4.85 -4.72 -0.20
CA ARG A 128 -5.08 -3.47 -0.94
C ARG A 128 -6.43 -3.45 -1.65
N LEU A 129 -6.82 -4.57 -2.28
CA LEU A 129 -8.13 -4.72 -2.90
C LEU A 129 -9.26 -4.66 -1.87
N ALA A 130 -9.08 -5.30 -0.71
CA ALA A 130 -10.02 -5.20 0.39
C ALA A 130 -10.19 -3.75 0.88
N ALA A 131 -9.10 -2.97 0.99
CA ALA A 131 -9.20 -1.54 1.30
C ALA A 131 -10.03 -0.77 0.25
N CYS A 132 -9.90 -1.10 -1.04
CA CYS A 132 -10.73 -0.52 -2.10
C CYS A 132 -12.21 -0.89 -1.94
N GLU A 133 -12.52 -2.16 -1.66
CA GLU A 133 -13.90 -2.61 -1.39
C GLU A 133 -14.50 -1.98 -0.12
N LEU A 134 -13.65 -1.57 0.81
CA LEU A 134 -14.01 -0.84 2.04
C LEU A 134 -14.21 0.67 1.82
N GLY A 135 -14.03 1.17 0.60
CA GLY A 135 -14.30 2.57 0.25
C GLY A 135 -13.06 3.44 0.07
N MET A 136 -11.84 2.87 0.09
CA MET A 136 -10.66 3.64 -0.27
C MET A 136 -10.73 4.09 -1.73
N ALA A 137 -10.28 5.31 -2.01
CA ALA A 137 -10.14 5.79 -3.39
C ALA A 137 -9.10 4.95 -4.14
N CYS A 138 -9.59 4.11 -5.06
CA CYS A 138 -8.77 3.22 -5.88
C CYS A 138 -8.99 3.38 -7.40
N GLY A 139 -9.71 4.43 -7.81
CA GLY A 139 -9.90 4.77 -9.21
C GLY A 139 -8.62 5.24 -9.92
N PRO A 140 -8.68 5.54 -11.22
CA PRO A 140 -7.51 5.89 -12.03
C PRO A 140 -6.73 7.12 -11.51
N ASP A 141 -7.44 8.11 -10.97
CA ASP A 141 -6.83 9.33 -10.41
C ASP A 141 -6.44 9.20 -8.93
N SER A 142 -6.58 8.00 -8.35
CA SER A 142 -6.26 7.77 -6.94
C SER A 142 -4.78 7.94 -6.63
N VAL A 143 -4.49 8.25 -5.36
CA VAL A 143 -3.11 8.26 -4.84
C VAL A 143 -2.45 6.90 -5.02
N LEU A 144 -3.21 5.82 -4.87
CA LEU A 144 -2.74 4.45 -5.03
C LEU A 144 -2.22 4.20 -6.44
N MET A 145 -3.07 4.44 -7.46
CA MET A 145 -2.69 4.28 -8.86
C MET A 145 -1.53 5.20 -9.24
N ASN A 146 -1.56 6.44 -8.76
CA ASN A 146 -0.47 7.37 -9.00
C ASN A 146 0.87 6.91 -8.39
N ASN A 147 0.85 6.33 -7.19
CA ASN A 147 2.05 5.86 -6.51
C ASN A 147 2.68 4.65 -7.23
N PHE A 148 1.86 3.68 -7.67
CA PHE A 148 2.33 2.56 -8.49
C PHE A 148 3.09 3.00 -9.74
N CYS A 149 2.57 4.01 -10.44
CA CYS A 149 3.23 4.53 -11.63
C CYS A 149 4.45 5.39 -11.29
N ALA A 150 4.31 6.39 -10.39
CA ALA A 150 5.39 7.34 -10.10
C ALA A 150 6.61 6.70 -9.41
N ASN A 151 6.38 5.75 -8.49
CA ASN A 151 7.42 5.09 -7.71
C ASN A 151 7.75 3.67 -8.18
N GLY A 152 6.73 2.90 -8.57
CA GLY A 152 6.92 1.52 -9.03
C GLY A 152 7.29 1.41 -10.50
N GLY A 153 7.08 2.46 -11.30
CA GLY A 153 7.24 2.42 -12.75
C GLY A 153 6.18 1.58 -13.47
N ILE A 154 5.17 1.10 -12.73
CA ILE A 154 4.11 0.25 -13.25
C ILE A 154 2.89 1.15 -13.51
N CYS A 155 2.77 1.61 -14.74
CA CYS A 155 1.72 2.53 -15.16
C CYS A 155 0.65 1.79 -15.95
N SER A 156 -0.62 2.06 -15.64
CA SER A 156 -1.72 1.59 -16.48
C SER A 156 -1.59 2.20 -17.89
N GLN A 157 -1.90 1.39 -18.90
CA GLN A 157 -2.01 1.82 -20.29
C GLN A 157 -3.40 2.39 -20.61
N ASP A 158 -4.38 2.15 -19.73
CA ASP A 158 -5.75 2.66 -19.83
C ASP A 158 -6.00 3.68 -18.72
N GLY A 159 -6.19 4.94 -19.11
CA GLY A 159 -6.43 6.04 -18.18
C GLY A 159 -7.74 5.92 -17.38
N GLY A 160 -8.66 5.03 -17.76
CA GLY A 160 -9.89 4.74 -17.00
C GLY A 160 -9.76 3.60 -16.00
N GLN A 161 -8.65 2.87 -16.01
CA GLN A 161 -8.51 1.63 -15.24
C GLN A 161 -8.36 1.90 -13.75
N ASP A 162 -9.21 1.27 -12.94
CA ASP A 162 -9.08 1.25 -11.49
C ASP A 162 -8.03 0.24 -11.02
N PHE A 163 -7.69 0.31 -9.73
CA PHE A 163 -6.69 -0.57 -9.14
C PHE A 163 -7.06 -2.05 -9.24
N ALA A 164 -8.34 -2.40 -9.10
CA ALA A 164 -8.77 -3.78 -9.14
C ALA A 164 -8.53 -4.39 -10.53
N THR A 165 -9.05 -3.73 -11.56
CA THR A 165 -8.86 -4.14 -12.95
C THR A 165 -7.37 -4.17 -13.29
N PHE A 166 -6.62 -3.15 -12.87
CA PHE A 166 -5.17 -3.08 -13.07
C PHE A 166 -4.43 -4.30 -12.47
N VAL A 167 -4.74 -4.67 -11.22
CA VAL A 167 -4.12 -5.83 -10.55
C VAL A 167 -4.47 -7.13 -11.25
N TYR A 168 -5.74 -7.31 -11.63
CA TYR A 168 -6.18 -8.54 -12.31
C TYR A 168 -5.58 -8.70 -13.71
N ASP A 169 -5.32 -7.60 -14.43
CA ASP A 169 -4.71 -7.65 -15.75
C ASP A 169 -3.18 -7.82 -15.67
N ALA A 170 -2.52 -7.11 -14.74
CA ALA A 170 -1.06 -7.01 -14.72
C ALA A 170 -0.36 -8.01 -13.79
N ALA A 171 -1.00 -8.44 -12.69
CA ALA A 171 -0.32 -9.15 -11.61
C ALA A 171 -0.95 -10.51 -11.25
N VAL A 172 -2.19 -10.78 -11.67
CA VAL A 172 -2.91 -12.00 -11.31
C VAL A 172 -3.19 -12.83 -12.55
N SER A 173 -2.61 -14.03 -12.63
CA SER A 173 -2.95 -14.95 -13.71
C SER A 173 -4.43 -15.39 -13.64
N ARG A 174 -5.00 -15.87 -14.75
CA ARG A 174 -6.37 -16.41 -14.77
C ARG A 174 -6.59 -17.49 -13.70
N GLN A 175 -5.56 -18.29 -13.43
CA GLN A 175 -5.58 -19.34 -12.40
C GLN A 175 -5.51 -18.75 -10.99
N GLY A 176 -4.78 -17.65 -10.80
CA GLY A 176 -4.68 -16.93 -9.53
C GLY A 176 -5.92 -16.09 -9.17
N ALA A 177 -6.75 -15.73 -10.17
CA ALA A 177 -7.88 -14.83 -9.96
C ALA A 177 -8.91 -15.37 -8.94
N GLY A 178 -9.21 -16.66 -9.00
CA GLY A 178 -10.11 -17.32 -8.05
C GLY A 178 -9.56 -17.32 -6.62
N LYS A 179 -8.26 -17.56 -6.46
CA LYS A 179 -7.58 -17.47 -5.16
C LYS A 179 -7.62 -16.04 -4.63
N MET A 180 -7.28 -15.05 -5.45
CA MET A 180 -7.33 -13.63 -5.07
C MET A 180 -8.72 -13.25 -4.57
N LYS A 181 -9.77 -13.59 -5.32
CA LYS A 181 -11.16 -13.33 -4.92
C LYS A 181 -11.49 -13.95 -3.56
N THR A 182 -11.08 -15.20 -3.33
CA THR A 182 -11.28 -15.88 -2.04
C THR A 182 -10.57 -15.15 -0.90
N LEU A 183 -9.36 -14.64 -1.11
CA LEU A 183 -8.61 -13.90 -0.09
C LEU A 183 -9.27 -12.56 0.23
N VAL A 184 -9.68 -11.80 -0.79
CA VAL A 184 -10.40 -10.53 -0.60
C VAL A 184 -11.73 -10.77 0.12
N GLU A 185 -12.49 -11.80 -0.29
CA GLU A 185 -13.73 -12.17 0.39
C GLU A 185 -13.50 -12.53 1.86
N LYS A 186 -12.40 -13.22 2.22
CA LYS A 186 -12.07 -13.51 3.62
C LYS A 186 -11.77 -12.24 4.43
N LEU A 187 -11.24 -11.20 3.79
CA LEU A 187 -10.90 -9.93 4.41
C LEU A 187 -12.10 -9.00 4.56
N VAL A 188 -13.06 -9.08 3.63
CA VAL A 188 -14.20 -8.16 3.56
C VAL A 188 -15.50 -8.77 4.10
N LYS A 189 -15.68 -10.10 4.04
CA LYS A 189 -16.86 -10.75 4.67
C LYS A 189 -16.70 -10.72 6.18
N GLN A 190 -17.77 -10.33 6.88
CA GLN A 190 -17.84 -10.38 8.34
C GLN A 190 -17.46 -11.78 8.84
N ARG A 191 -16.78 -11.82 9.98
CA ARG A 191 -16.88 -12.95 10.90
C ARG A 191 -18.29 -12.96 11.51
N ASN A 192 -19.31 -13.25 10.69
CA ASN A 192 -20.66 -13.53 11.16
C ASN A 192 -20.58 -14.81 11.99
N GLY A 193 -20.43 -14.67 13.30
CA GLY A 193 -20.45 -15.84 14.19
C GLY A 193 -19.65 -15.75 15.48
N ARG A 194 -19.41 -14.57 16.06
CA ARG A 194 -19.26 -14.41 17.52
C ARG A 194 -19.80 -13.07 17.96
#